data_AF-A0A0S7YCZ5-F1
#
_entry.id   AF-A0A0S7YCZ5-F1
#
_cell.length_a   1.000
_cell.length_b   1.000
_cell.length_c   1.000
_cell.angle_alpha   90.00
_cell.angle_beta   90.00
_cell.angle_gamma   90.00
#
_symmetry.space_group_name_H-M   'P 1'
#
loop_
_entity.id
_entity.type
_entity.pdbx_description
1 polymer ?
#
loop_
_entity_poly.entity_id
_entity_poly.type
_entity_poly.pdbx_seq_one_letter_code
_entity_poly.pdbx_strand_id
1 'polypeptide(L)'
;MKRFMPGACAAAFILGSMAACPGQDIARKASGGTDTVTPGDLKADLSPAQYARIVKPIETRMAMAAKAMEPYEKEMQKPEAKRRQALLIACKEQAASHYFAASASARRGIPLVRKDSLKAALKEQYEEPNKQKAIDLYLELALDAHTGGDLRRAVGYYRQILAIDPENAQAKNALLKLAEQYRQAMKDARKPGGKGGGSDEDHSGYGYSRDWSSVGRFGF
;
A
#
# COMPACT_ATOMS: atom_id res chain seq x y z
N MET A 1 -39.09 19.61 28.79
CA MET A 1 -38.70 19.07 30.11
C MET A 1 -38.76 17.54 30.08
N LYS A 2 -37.62 16.85 29.97
CA LYS A 2 -37.41 15.45 30.38
C LYS A 2 -35.90 15.21 30.47
N ARG A 3 -35.50 14.48 31.50
CA ARG A 3 -34.26 14.64 32.26
C ARG A 3 -33.06 13.88 31.67
N PHE A 4 -31.91 14.52 31.90
CA PHE A 4 -30.53 14.07 31.89
C PHE A 4 -30.30 12.83 32.79
N MET A 5 -29.46 11.88 32.35
CA MET A 5 -28.75 10.91 33.19
C MET A 5 -27.43 10.52 32.47
N PRO A 6 -26.25 10.93 32.96
CA PRO A 6 -24.96 10.49 32.44
C PRO A 6 -24.51 9.21 33.17
N GLY A 7 -24.29 8.14 32.42
CA GLY A 7 -23.69 6.91 32.91
C GLY A 7 -22.16 7.02 32.96
N ALA A 8 -21.63 7.10 34.17
CA ALA A 8 -20.20 6.99 34.46
C ALA A 8 -19.75 5.52 34.30
N CYS A 9 -18.93 5.22 33.30
CA CYS A 9 -18.16 3.99 33.27
C CYS A 9 -16.75 4.27 33.82
N ALA A 10 -16.51 3.68 34.99
CA ALA A 10 -15.29 3.76 35.76
C ALA A 10 -14.09 3.19 34.99
N ALA A 11 -12.96 3.90 35.09
CA ALA A 11 -11.65 3.46 34.68
C ALA A 11 -11.15 2.33 35.60
N ALA A 12 -10.77 1.21 35.02
CA ALA A 12 -9.95 0.20 35.68
C ALA A 12 -8.53 0.28 35.12
N PHE A 13 -7.68 1.04 35.83
CA PHE A 13 -6.22 1.05 35.65
C PHE A 13 -5.68 -0.27 36.19
N ILE A 14 -5.27 -1.19 35.29
CA ILE A 14 -4.52 -2.38 35.67
C ILE A 14 -3.04 -2.00 35.70
N LEU A 15 -2.52 -1.81 36.91
CA LEU A 15 -1.10 -1.76 37.23
C LEU A 15 -0.52 -3.18 37.09
N GLY A 16 0.00 -3.47 35.90
CA GLY A 16 0.69 -4.72 35.58
C GLY A 16 2.19 -4.63 35.84
N SER A 17 2.57 -5.14 37.02
CA SER A 17 3.89 -5.57 37.51
C SER A 17 5.03 -5.67 36.49
N MET A 18 6.08 -4.85 36.67
CA MET A 18 7.38 -5.02 36.02
C MET A 18 8.19 -6.11 36.73
N ALA A 19 8.34 -7.26 36.08
CA ALA A 19 9.30 -8.29 36.48
C ALA A 19 10.69 -7.91 35.95
N ALA A 20 11.59 -7.60 36.87
CA ALA A 20 13.00 -7.36 36.64
C ALA A 20 13.70 -8.65 36.14
N CYS A 21 14.33 -8.58 34.97
CA CYS A 21 15.31 -9.57 34.53
C CYS A 21 16.71 -9.07 34.92
N PRO A 22 17.46 -9.77 35.80
CA PRO A 22 18.86 -9.47 36.04
C PRO A 22 19.73 -10.22 35.03
N GLY A 23 20.69 -9.50 34.44
CA GLY A 23 21.87 -10.13 33.84
C GLY A 23 22.10 -9.82 32.37
N GLN A 24 22.82 -8.73 32.10
CA GLN A 24 23.89 -8.71 31.10
C GLN A 24 24.76 -7.47 31.30
N ASP A 25 25.80 -7.63 32.12
CA ASP A 25 26.95 -6.74 32.15
C ASP A 25 27.75 -6.90 30.85
N ILE A 26 27.44 -6.04 29.87
CA ILE A 26 28.34 -5.80 28.74
C ILE A 26 28.91 -4.41 28.94
N ALA A 27 30.06 -4.35 29.61
CA ALA A 27 30.90 -3.17 29.72
C ALA A 27 31.47 -2.80 28.33
N ARG A 28 30.65 -2.14 27.50
CA ARG A 28 31.09 -1.49 26.27
C ARG A 28 31.48 -0.06 26.62
N LYS A 29 32.79 0.19 26.77
CA LYS A 29 33.38 1.54 26.70
C LYS A 29 33.05 2.14 25.33
N ALA A 30 31.93 2.86 25.26
CA ALA A 30 31.60 3.75 24.16
C ALA A 30 31.88 5.18 24.63
N SER A 31 33.10 5.67 24.39
CA SER A 31 33.36 7.09 24.23
C SER A 31 32.77 7.52 22.89
N GLY A 32 31.45 7.57 22.81
CA GLY A 32 30.71 8.12 21.67
C GLY A 32 29.94 9.30 22.20
N GLY A 33 30.44 10.51 21.91
CA GLY A 33 29.67 11.72 22.13
C GLY A 33 28.31 11.54 21.47
N THR A 34 27.26 11.50 22.28
CA THR A 34 25.90 11.64 21.79
C THR A 34 25.75 13.08 21.36
N ASP A 35 26.30 13.40 20.19
CA ASP A 35 25.68 14.39 19.33
C ASP A 35 24.30 13.80 19.05
N THR A 36 23.35 14.09 19.94
CA THR A 36 21.95 14.04 19.60
C THR A 36 21.84 15.02 18.44
N VAL A 37 21.98 14.48 17.23
CA VAL A 37 21.61 15.15 16.00
C VAL A 37 20.11 15.34 16.16
N THR A 38 19.72 16.40 16.86
CA THR A 38 18.39 16.99 16.75
C THR A 38 18.17 17.03 15.26
N PRO A 39 17.17 16.33 14.70
CA PRO A 39 16.96 16.28 13.27
C PRO A 39 17.00 17.72 12.77
N GLY A 40 18.14 18.09 12.16
CA GLY A 40 18.45 19.48 11.90
C GLY A 40 17.34 19.99 11.00
N ASP A 41 16.90 21.22 11.21
CA ASP A 41 15.98 21.85 10.27
C ASP A 41 16.65 21.79 8.89
N LEU A 42 16.27 20.81 8.07
CA LEU A 42 16.84 20.59 6.73
C LEU A 42 16.74 21.86 5.88
N LYS A 43 15.76 22.70 6.22
CA LYS A 43 15.54 24.03 5.67
C LYS A 43 16.65 25.04 6.02
N ALA A 44 17.23 24.95 7.22
CA ALA A 44 18.35 25.79 7.65
C ALA A 44 19.69 25.29 7.10
N ASP A 45 19.86 23.97 6.98
CA ASP A 45 21.14 23.37 6.57
C ASP A 45 21.35 23.26 5.05
N LEU A 46 20.28 23.27 4.26
CA LEU A 46 20.34 23.26 2.80
C LEU A 46 20.31 24.69 2.24
N SER A 47 21.05 24.93 1.17
CA SER A 47 20.88 26.19 0.42
C SER A 47 19.43 26.30 -0.10
N PRO A 48 18.88 27.51 -0.24
CA PRO A 48 17.50 27.70 -0.72
C PRO A 48 17.22 26.98 -2.06
N ALA A 49 18.20 26.95 -2.96
CA ALA A 49 18.11 26.24 -4.24
C ALA A 49 18.05 24.71 -4.07
N GLN A 50 18.85 24.13 -3.16
CA GLN A 50 18.81 22.70 -2.86
C GLN A 50 17.51 22.31 -2.16
N TYR A 51 17.05 23.09 -1.19
CA TYR A 51 15.77 22.86 -0.51
C TYR A 51 14.61 22.87 -1.50
N ALA A 52 14.55 23.88 -2.39
CA ALA A 52 13.52 23.98 -3.42
C ALA A 52 13.54 22.81 -4.41
N ARG A 53 14.72 22.26 -4.72
CA ARG A 53 14.88 21.13 -5.64
C ARG A 53 14.58 19.78 -5.01
N ILE A 54 14.91 19.60 -3.73
CA ILE A 54 14.90 18.30 -3.06
C ILE A 54 13.71 18.17 -2.11
N VAL A 55 13.56 19.10 -1.16
CA VAL A 55 12.62 18.97 -0.04
C VAL A 55 11.21 19.43 -0.44
N LYS A 56 11.10 20.57 -1.13
CA LYS A 56 9.81 21.15 -1.52
C LYS A 56 8.89 20.19 -2.30
N PRO A 57 9.37 19.38 -3.27
CA PRO A 57 8.54 18.39 -3.94
C PRO A 57 8.01 17.30 -2.99
N ILE A 58 8.80 16.87 -2.01
CA ILE A 58 8.43 15.86 -1.02
C ILE A 58 7.28 16.42 -0.15
N GLU A 59 7.47 17.61 0.41
CA GLU A 59 6.46 18.29 1.22
C GLU A 59 5.15 18.51 0.44
N THR A 60 5.27 18.89 -0.84
CA THR A 60 4.10 19.06 -1.72
C THR A 60 3.33 17.74 -1.88
N ARG A 61 4.02 16.62 -2.08
CA ARG A 61 3.37 15.30 -2.19
C ARG A 61 2.74 14.85 -0.88
N MET A 62 3.38 15.12 0.26
CA MET A 62 2.79 14.84 1.57
C MET A 62 1.54 15.69 1.83
N ALA A 63 1.56 16.97 1.45
CA ALA A 63 0.39 17.83 1.54
C ALA A 63 -0.75 17.33 0.65
N MET A 64 -0.45 16.82 -0.55
CA MET A 64 -1.46 16.16 -1.40
C MET A 64 -2.00 14.87 -0.76
N ALA A 65 -1.15 14.06 -0.12
CA ALA A 65 -1.58 12.87 0.60
C ALA A 65 -2.54 13.23 1.75
N ALA A 66 -2.21 14.25 2.54
CA ALA A 66 -3.07 14.74 3.63
C ALA A 66 -4.42 15.22 3.10
N LYS A 67 -4.42 16.04 2.03
CA LYS A 67 -5.66 16.50 1.39
C LYS A 67 -6.51 15.35 0.84
N ALA A 68 -5.88 14.31 0.30
CA ALA A 68 -6.57 13.11 -0.18
C ALA A 68 -7.25 12.32 0.96
N MET A 69 -6.77 12.47 2.21
CA MET A 69 -7.35 11.83 3.38
C MET A 69 -8.46 12.65 4.07
N GLU A 70 -8.57 13.96 3.82
CA GLU A 70 -9.68 14.77 4.35
C GLU A 70 -11.08 14.21 4.04
N PRO A 71 -11.42 13.79 2.80
CA PRO A 71 -12.72 13.16 2.54
C PRO A 71 -12.87 11.81 3.24
N TYR A 72 -11.79 11.05 3.43
CA TYR A 72 -11.81 9.80 4.18
C TYR A 72 -12.23 10.04 5.63
N GLU A 73 -11.62 11.03 6.30
CA GLU A 73 -11.95 11.38 7.68
C GLU A 73 -13.41 11.81 7.83
N LYS A 74 -13.91 12.65 6.92
CA LYS A 74 -15.32 13.09 6.89
C LYS A 74 -16.27 11.92 6.67
N GLU A 75 -15.88 10.94 5.86
CA GLU A 75 -16.69 9.75 5.60
C GLU A 75 -16.69 8.80 6.81
N MET A 76 -15.58 8.68 7.53
CA MET A 76 -15.46 7.87 8.74
C MET A 76 -16.32 8.38 9.90
N GLN A 77 -16.58 9.69 9.96
CA GLN A 77 -17.49 10.31 10.94
C GLN A 77 -18.96 9.94 10.72
N LYS A 78 -19.34 9.45 9.53
CA LYS A 78 -20.72 9.04 9.24
C LYS A 78 -21.03 7.69 9.91
N PRO A 79 -22.30 7.44 10.28
CA PRO A 79 -22.72 6.13 10.76
C PRO A 79 -22.47 5.07 9.68
N GLU A 80 -22.10 3.86 10.10
CA GLU A 80 -21.64 2.78 9.21
C GLU A 80 -22.61 2.49 8.05
N ALA A 81 -23.92 2.48 8.33
CA ALA A 81 -24.98 2.26 7.33
C ALA A 81 -25.01 3.29 6.20
N LYS A 82 -24.38 4.46 6.37
CA LYS A 82 -24.32 5.54 5.36
C LYS A 82 -22.94 5.71 4.74
N ARG A 83 -21.94 4.93 5.16
CA ARG A 83 -20.58 5.05 4.65
C ARG A 83 -20.49 4.54 3.22
N ARG A 84 -19.91 5.36 2.36
CA ARG A 84 -19.61 4.99 0.97
C ARG A 84 -18.28 4.27 0.91
N GLN A 85 -18.31 2.93 1.01
CA GLN A 85 -17.10 2.09 0.98
C GLN A 85 -16.20 2.37 -0.24
N ALA A 86 -16.80 2.57 -1.42
CA ALA A 86 -16.06 2.90 -2.63
C ALA A 86 -15.24 4.20 -2.50
N LEU A 87 -15.77 5.21 -1.79
CA LEU A 87 -15.05 6.46 -1.55
C LEU A 87 -13.87 6.25 -0.60
N LEU A 88 -14.06 5.47 0.46
CA LEU A 88 -12.99 5.15 1.41
C LEU A 88 -11.80 4.48 0.71
N ILE A 89 -12.10 3.48 -0.13
CA ILE A 89 -11.09 2.76 -0.93
C ILE A 89 -10.35 3.74 -1.86
N ALA A 90 -11.09 4.58 -2.61
CA ALA A 90 -10.47 5.53 -3.53
C ALA A 90 -9.57 6.56 -2.82
N CYS A 91 -9.97 7.04 -1.63
CA CYS A 91 -9.16 7.96 -0.84
C CYS A 91 -7.87 7.29 -0.34
N LYS A 92 -7.96 6.04 0.14
CA LYS A 92 -6.79 5.26 0.56
C LYS A 92 -5.83 5.02 -0.61
N GLU A 93 -6.32 4.66 -1.79
CA GLU A 93 -5.50 4.46 -3.00
C GLU A 93 -4.75 5.74 -3.37
N GLN A 94 -5.47 6.87 -3.39
CA GLN A 94 -4.88 8.15 -3.73
C GLN A 94 -3.82 8.58 -2.70
N ALA A 95 -4.09 8.40 -1.41
CA ALA A 95 -3.15 8.68 -0.35
C ALA A 95 -1.89 7.79 -0.44
N ALA A 96 -2.06 6.48 -0.64
CA ALA A 96 -0.97 5.53 -0.81
C ALA A 96 -0.06 5.90 -1.99
N SER A 97 -0.66 6.29 -3.12
CA SER A 97 0.08 6.77 -4.29
C SER A 97 0.90 8.03 -3.97
N HIS A 98 0.35 8.99 -3.24
CA HIS A 98 1.07 10.21 -2.86
C HIS A 98 2.21 9.95 -1.88
N TYR A 99 2.03 9.07 -0.89
CA TYR A 99 3.10 8.66 0.03
C TYR A 99 4.24 7.95 -0.71
N PHE A 100 3.92 7.04 -1.64
CA PHE A 100 4.92 6.40 -2.48
C PHE A 100 5.68 7.40 -3.37
N ALA A 101 4.97 8.38 -3.96
CA ALA A 101 5.62 9.43 -4.74
C ALA A 101 6.53 10.33 -3.89
N ALA A 102 6.16 10.60 -2.63
CA ALA A 102 6.98 11.34 -1.69
C ALA A 102 8.28 10.60 -1.36
N SER A 103 8.20 9.30 -1.03
CA SER A 103 9.40 8.50 -0.75
C SER A 103 10.30 8.33 -1.97
N ALA A 104 9.72 8.15 -3.16
CA ALA A 104 10.48 8.11 -4.41
C ALA A 104 11.22 9.44 -4.69
N SER A 105 10.59 10.57 -4.35
CA SER A 105 11.22 11.90 -4.48
C SER A 105 12.37 12.07 -3.48
N ALA A 106 12.21 11.60 -2.24
CA ALA A 106 13.28 11.58 -1.24
C ALA A 106 14.48 10.75 -1.73
N ARG A 107 14.23 9.53 -2.22
CA ARG A 107 15.27 8.63 -2.76
C ARG A 107 16.06 9.25 -3.92
N ARG A 108 15.38 9.98 -4.81
CA ARG A 108 16.03 10.73 -5.91
C ARG A 108 16.82 11.94 -5.41
N GLY A 109 16.41 12.53 -4.30
CA GLY A 109 17.06 13.68 -3.65
C GLY A 109 18.36 13.33 -2.93
N ILE A 110 18.43 12.15 -2.30
CA ILE A 110 19.60 11.68 -1.53
C ILE A 110 20.95 11.84 -2.28
N PRO A 111 21.13 11.37 -3.53
CA PRO A 111 22.41 11.51 -4.23
C PRO A 111 22.74 12.97 -4.60
N LEU A 112 21.79 13.89 -4.55
CA LEU A 112 22.01 15.32 -4.83
C LEU A 112 22.59 16.09 -3.64
N VAL A 113 22.57 15.49 -2.45
CA VAL A 113 23.10 16.09 -1.23
C VAL A 113 24.55 15.67 -1.03
N ARG A 114 25.43 16.64 -0.74
CA ARG A 114 26.86 16.37 -0.55
C ARG A 114 27.19 15.80 0.82
N LYS A 115 26.59 16.35 1.89
CA LYS A 115 26.86 15.94 3.28
C LYS A 115 26.11 14.66 3.63
N ASP A 116 26.81 13.69 4.21
CA ASP A 116 26.20 12.40 4.56
C ASP A 116 25.19 12.51 5.71
N SER A 117 25.39 13.45 6.65
CA SER A 117 24.42 13.73 7.72
C SER A 117 23.05 14.14 7.17
N LEU A 118 23.02 14.98 6.13
CA LEU A 118 21.80 15.43 5.47
C LEU A 118 21.16 14.32 4.63
N LYS A 119 21.96 13.40 4.06
CA LYS A 119 21.43 12.20 3.39
C LYS A 119 20.71 11.29 4.39
N ALA A 120 21.31 11.06 5.55
CA ALA A 120 20.72 10.27 6.62
C ALA A 120 19.41 10.90 7.11
N ALA A 121 19.41 12.21 7.37
CA ALA A 121 18.21 12.94 7.77
C ALA A 121 17.09 12.87 6.72
N LEU A 122 17.39 13.03 5.42
CA LEU A 122 16.37 12.88 4.36
C LEU A 122 15.78 11.47 4.32
N LYS A 123 16.64 10.46 4.49
CA LYS A 123 16.21 9.05 4.49
C LYS A 123 15.28 8.77 5.67
N GLU A 124 15.69 9.14 6.88
CA GLU A 124 14.96 8.89 8.12
C GLU A 124 13.65 9.71 8.20
N GLN A 125 13.69 10.99 7.82
CA GLN A 125 12.54 11.87 7.96
C GLN A 125 11.49 11.68 6.87
N TYR A 126 11.90 11.38 5.63
CA TYR A 126 10.99 11.39 4.48
C TYR A 126 10.94 10.10 3.68
N GLU A 127 12.01 9.32 3.60
CA GLU A 127 11.98 8.11 2.77
C GLU A 127 11.27 6.96 3.50
N GLU A 128 11.82 6.53 4.63
CA GLU A 128 11.34 5.37 5.38
C GLU A 128 9.89 5.49 5.89
N PRO A 129 9.48 6.57 6.59
CA PRO A 129 8.12 6.66 7.12
C PRO A 129 7.07 6.73 6.01
N ASN A 130 7.39 7.36 4.88
CA ASN A 130 6.45 7.45 3.76
C ASN A 130 6.36 6.12 2.99
N LYS A 131 7.46 5.35 2.88
CA LYS A 131 7.38 3.98 2.36
C LYS A 131 6.51 3.10 3.23
N GLN A 132 6.72 3.11 4.54
CA GLN A 132 5.97 2.26 5.46
C GLN A 132 4.47 2.58 5.39
N LYS A 133 4.10 3.87 5.45
CA LYS A 133 2.69 4.29 5.29
C LYS A 133 2.07 3.84 3.97
N ALA A 134 2.83 3.89 2.87
CA ALA A 134 2.34 3.41 1.58
C ALA A 134 2.13 1.89 1.58
N ILE A 135 3.07 1.12 2.15
CA ILE A 135 2.95 -0.34 2.31
C ILE A 135 1.72 -0.68 3.14
N ASP A 136 1.54 -0.04 4.30
CA ASP A 136 0.43 -0.30 5.21
C ASP A 136 -0.92 -0.04 4.53
N LEU A 137 -1.07 1.09 3.82
CA LEU A 137 -2.28 1.40 3.06
C LEU A 137 -2.55 0.41 1.93
N TYR A 138 -1.52 0.02 1.16
CA TYR A 138 -1.70 -0.99 0.12
C TYR A 138 -2.03 -2.37 0.69
N LEU A 139 -1.54 -2.69 1.87
CA LEU A 139 -1.85 -3.95 2.54
C LEU A 139 -3.32 -4.00 2.94
N GLU A 140 -3.84 -2.93 3.54
CA GLU A 140 -5.26 -2.80 3.85
C GLU A 140 -6.12 -2.93 2.59
N LEU A 141 -5.78 -2.21 1.52
CA LEU A 141 -6.48 -2.29 0.23
C LEU A 141 -6.45 -3.71 -0.36
N ALA A 142 -5.34 -4.42 -0.21
CA ALA A 142 -5.20 -5.80 -0.67
C ALA A 142 -6.11 -6.76 0.10
N LEU A 143 -6.23 -6.58 1.42
CA LEU A 143 -7.11 -7.37 2.27
C LEU A 143 -8.59 -7.06 1.99
N ASP A 144 -8.94 -5.78 1.83
CA ASP A 144 -10.30 -5.35 1.46
C ASP A 144 -10.71 -5.94 0.10
N ALA A 145 -9.81 -5.93 -0.89
CA ALA A 145 -10.07 -6.53 -2.20
C ALA A 145 -10.17 -8.06 -2.15
N HIS A 146 -9.31 -8.72 -1.36
CA HIS A 146 -9.35 -10.17 -1.18
C HIS A 146 -10.67 -10.60 -0.53
N THR A 147 -11.05 -9.96 0.58
CA THR A 147 -12.31 -10.27 1.28
C THR A 147 -13.55 -9.93 0.44
N GLY A 148 -13.47 -8.92 -0.42
CA GLY A 148 -14.48 -8.59 -1.43
C GLY A 148 -14.54 -9.54 -2.63
N GLY A 149 -13.64 -10.54 -2.73
CA GLY A 149 -13.59 -11.50 -3.83
C GLY A 149 -12.93 -10.98 -5.12
N ASP A 150 -12.44 -9.74 -5.13
CA ASP A 150 -11.70 -9.17 -6.26
C ASP A 150 -10.22 -9.55 -6.18
N LEU A 151 -9.94 -10.81 -6.51
CA LEU A 151 -8.58 -11.38 -6.50
C LEU A 151 -7.64 -10.61 -7.43
N ARG A 152 -8.16 -10.04 -8.52
CA ARG A 152 -7.36 -9.30 -9.51
C ARG A 152 -6.82 -8.00 -8.90
N ARG A 153 -7.66 -7.22 -8.22
CA ARG A 153 -7.23 -6.02 -7.51
C ARG A 153 -6.28 -6.35 -6.37
N ALA A 154 -6.58 -7.39 -5.58
CA ALA A 154 -5.72 -7.83 -4.49
C ALA A 154 -4.28 -8.13 -4.97
N VAL A 155 -4.14 -8.89 -6.07
CA VAL A 155 -2.83 -9.14 -6.71
C VAL A 155 -2.15 -7.84 -7.14
N GLY A 156 -2.91 -6.89 -7.69
CA GLY A 156 -2.42 -5.57 -8.05
C GLY A 156 -1.75 -4.83 -6.88
N TYR A 157 -2.41 -4.77 -5.73
CA TYR A 157 -1.86 -4.09 -4.55
C TYR A 157 -0.66 -4.83 -3.94
N TYR A 158 -0.69 -6.16 -3.85
CA TYR A 158 0.46 -6.92 -3.36
C TYR A 158 1.70 -6.72 -4.25
N ARG A 159 1.52 -6.57 -5.56
CA ARG A 159 2.62 -6.21 -6.47
C ARG A 159 3.15 -4.81 -6.21
N GLN A 160 2.31 -3.84 -5.87
CA GLN A 160 2.77 -2.51 -5.47
C GLN A 160 3.62 -2.57 -4.19
N ILE A 161 3.21 -3.38 -3.20
CA ILE A 161 4.00 -3.59 -1.98
C ILE A 161 5.38 -4.16 -2.32
N LEU A 162 5.45 -5.20 -3.17
CA LEU A 162 6.72 -5.80 -3.58
C LEU A 162 7.60 -4.88 -4.45
N ALA A 163 7.01 -3.89 -5.12
CA ALA A 163 7.77 -2.87 -5.82
C ALA A 163 8.45 -1.87 -4.87
N ILE A 164 7.88 -1.67 -3.67
CA ILE A 164 8.44 -0.82 -2.61
C ILE A 164 9.46 -1.62 -1.79
N ASP A 165 9.05 -2.80 -1.33
CA ASP A 165 9.84 -3.72 -0.52
C ASP A 165 9.81 -5.13 -1.14
N PRO A 166 10.83 -5.46 -1.95
CA PRO A 166 10.94 -6.78 -2.58
C PRO A 166 11.07 -7.93 -1.58
N GLU A 167 11.44 -7.67 -0.34
CA GLU A 167 11.62 -8.69 0.71
C GLU A 167 10.41 -8.84 1.63
N ASN A 168 9.29 -8.17 1.31
CA ASN A 168 8.08 -8.25 2.10
C ASN A 168 7.48 -9.67 2.10
N ALA A 169 7.75 -10.44 3.17
CA ALA A 169 7.29 -11.82 3.30
C ALA A 169 5.76 -11.93 3.29
N GLN A 170 5.07 -10.95 3.86
CA GLN A 170 3.60 -10.94 3.92
C GLN A 170 2.98 -10.85 2.52
N ALA A 171 3.47 -9.95 1.66
CA ALA A 171 2.99 -9.82 0.29
C ALA A 171 3.34 -11.05 -0.58
N LYS A 172 4.56 -11.60 -0.44
CA LYS A 172 4.96 -12.85 -1.13
C LYS A 172 4.01 -14.01 -0.78
N ASN A 173 3.79 -14.24 0.52
CA ASN A 173 2.93 -15.31 1.01
C ASN A 173 1.47 -15.13 0.58
N ALA A 174 0.97 -13.88 0.58
CA ALA A 174 -0.39 -13.60 0.13
C ALA A 174 -0.58 -13.87 -1.37
N LEU A 175 0.39 -13.52 -2.21
CA LEU A 175 0.34 -13.81 -3.65
C LEU A 175 0.36 -15.32 -3.94
N LEU A 176 1.15 -16.11 -3.20
CA LEU A 176 1.16 -17.56 -3.33
C LEU A 176 -0.22 -18.15 -3.03
N LYS A 177 -0.84 -17.75 -1.92
CA LYS A 177 -2.19 -18.19 -1.55
C LYS A 177 -3.24 -17.80 -2.62
N LEU A 178 -3.17 -16.57 -3.13
CA LEU A 178 -4.06 -16.11 -4.19
C LEU A 178 -3.89 -16.92 -5.49
N ALA A 179 -2.65 -17.27 -5.85
CA ALA A 179 -2.38 -18.08 -7.04
C ALA A 179 -2.95 -19.50 -6.90
N GLU A 180 -2.87 -20.10 -5.71
CA GLU A 180 -3.48 -21.40 -5.42
C GLU A 180 -5.00 -21.36 -5.51
N GLN A 181 -5.63 -20.34 -4.91
CA GLN A 181 -7.08 -20.12 -4.98
C GLN A 181 -7.53 -19.96 -6.44
N TYR A 182 -6.82 -19.15 -7.23
CA TYR A 182 -7.13 -18.97 -8.65
C TYR A 182 -7.01 -20.27 -9.44
N ARG A 183 -5.96 -21.06 -9.19
CA ARG A 183 -5.78 -22.37 -9.81
C ARG A 183 -6.92 -23.34 -9.45
N GLN A 184 -7.37 -23.31 -8.20
CA GLN A 184 -8.46 -24.17 -7.75
C GLN A 184 -9.79 -23.77 -8.40
N ALA A 185 -10.12 -22.48 -8.42
CA ALA A 185 -11.31 -21.97 -9.11
C ALA A 185 -11.34 -22.34 -10.60
N MET A 186 -10.20 -22.27 -11.29
CA MET A 186 -10.09 -22.70 -12.69
C MET A 186 -10.27 -24.21 -12.88
N LYS A 187 -9.84 -25.05 -11.93
CA LYS A 187 -10.08 -26.50 -11.98
C LYS A 187 -11.56 -26.83 -11.79
N ASP A 188 -12.22 -26.15 -10.87
CA ASP A 188 -13.63 -26.36 -10.57
C ASP A 188 -14.51 -25.86 -11.74
N ALA A 189 -14.16 -24.73 -12.36
CA ALA A 189 -14.80 -24.25 -13.59
C ALA A 189 -14.57 -25.19 -14.79
N ARG A 190 -13.43 -25.89 -14.83
CA ARG A 190 -13.11 -26.82 -15.92
C ARG A 190 -13.78 -28.18 -15.77
N LYS A 191 -14.30 -28.59 -14.60
CA LYS A 191 -15.13 -29.80 -14.48
C LYS A 191 -16.43 -29.54 -15.26
N PRO A 192 -16.55 -30.01 -16.51
CA PRO A 192 -17.82 -29.91 -17.20
C PRO A 192 -18.78 -30.77 -16.38
N GLY A 193 -20.01 -30.32 -16.16
CA GLY A 193 -21.04 -31.21 -15.64
C GLY A 193 -21.06 -32.47 -16.51
N GLY A 194 -20.47 -33.54 -16.00
CA GLY A 194 -20.40 -34.85 -16.63
C GLY A 194 -21.80 -35.45 -16.62
N LYS A 195 -22.63 -34.94 -17.53
CA LYS A 195 -23.91 -35.51 -17.97
C LYS A 195 -24.36 -34.83 -19.28
N GLY A 196 -23.42 -34.51 -20.15
CA GLY A 196 -23.69 -34.38 -21.59
C GLY A 196 -23.43 -35.74 -22.21
N GLY A 197 -24.39 -36.67 -22.06
CA GLY A 197 -24.39 -37.92 -22.80
C GLY A 197 -24.31 -37.62 -24.29
N GLY A 198 -23.53 -38.43 -25.01
CA GLY A 198 -23.34 -38.30 -26.44
C GLY A 198 -24.68 -38.22 -27.16
N SER A 199 -24.88 -37.14 -27.89
CA SER A 199 -25.70 -37.17 -29.08
C SER A 199 -24.78 -37.65 -30.19
N ASP A 200 -24.57 -38.97 -30.23
CA ASP A 200 -24.28 -39.65 -31.47
C ASP A 200 -25.43 -39.30 -32.41
N GLU A 201 -25.23 -38.36 -33.32
CA GLU A 201 -26.04 -38.21 -34.54
C GLU A 201 -25.33 -37.21 -35.46
N ASP A 202 -24.35 -37.75 -36.17
CA ASP A 202 -24.22 -37.61 -37.62
C ASP A 202 -24.81 -36.35 -38.25
N HIS A 203 -23.99 -35.33 -38.52
CA HIS A 203 -24.15 -34.53 -39.74
C HIS A 203 -22.78 -34.24 -40.35
N SER A 204 -22.38 -35.17 -41.21
CA SER A 204 -21.50 -34.91 -42.33
C SER A 204 -22.03 -33.75 -43.18
N GLY A 205 -21.13 -32.87 -43.59
CA GLY A 205 -21.41 -31.87 -44.63
C GLY A 205 -21.62 -30.46 -44.08
N TYR A 206 -20.60 -29.62 -44.21
CA TYR A 206 -20.51 -28.71 -45.36
C TYR A 206 -19.20 -27.93 -45.23
N GLY A 207 -18.32 -28.14 -46.21
CA GLY A 207 -17.09 -27.37 -46.36
C GLY A 207 -17.40 -25.92 -46.68
N TYR A 208 -16.70 -25.02 -46.01
CA TYR A 208 -16.52 -23.66 -46.47
C TYR A 208 -15.02 -23.38 -46.58
N SER A 209 -14.55 -23.40 -47.82
CA SER A 209 -13.29 -22.77 -48.23
C SER A 209 -13.31 -21.30 -47.80
N ARG A 210 -12.35 -20.91 -46.96
CA ARG A 210 -12.01 -19.49 -46.78
C ARG A 210 -11.02 -19.12 -47.86
N ASP A 211 -11.54 -18.48 -48.91
CA ASP A 211 -10.75 -17.71 -49.87
C ASP A 211 -10.20 -16.46 -49.17
N TRP A 212 -8.88 -16.31 -49.16
CA TRP A 212 -8.13 -15.20 -48.54
C TRP A 212 -7.77 -14.09 -49.55
N SER A 213 -8.43 -14.05 -50.70
CA SER A 213 -8.00 -13.24 -51.85
C SER A 213 -8.84 -11.99 -52.10
N SER A 214 -9.18 -11.19 -51.07
CA SER A 214 -9.62 -9.79 -51.19
C SER A 214 -9.80 -9.23 -49.76
N VAL A 215 -9.36 -8.04 -49.35
CA VAL A 215 -9.45 -6.72 -49.96
C VAL A 215 -8.41 -5.76 -49.33
N GLY A 216 -7.76 -4.95 -50.17
CA GLY A 216 -7.36 -3.54 -49.98
C GLY A 216 -6.41 -3.19 -48.82
N ARG A 217 -5.18 -2.72 -49.04
CA ARG A 217 -4.76 -1.49 -49.77
C ARG A 217 -5.45 -0.21 -49.26
N PHE A 218 -4.91 0.36 -48.19
CA PHE A 218 -4.86 1.80 -47.90
C PHE A 218 -3.46 2.03 -47.28
N GLY A 219 -2.58 2.89 -47.77
CA GLY A 219 -2.78 4.20 -48.38
C GLY A 219 -2.00 5.18 -47.49
N PHE A 220 -0.94 5.75 -48.05
CA PHE A 220 0.10 6.59 -47.42
C PHE A 220 -0.41 7.72 -46.53
#